data_AF-A0A2D4MMP2-F1
#
_entry.id   AF-A0A2D4MMP2-F1
#
_cell.length_a   1.000
_cell.length_b   1.000
_cell.length_c   1.000
_cell.angle_alpha   90.00
_cell.angle_beta   90.00
_cell.angle_gamma   90.00
#
_symmetry.space_group_name_H-M   'P 1'
#
loop_
_entity.id
_entity.type
_entity.pdbx_description
1 polymer ?
#
loop_
_entity_poly.entity_id
_entity_poly.type
_entity_poly.pdbx_seq_one_letter_code
_entity_poly.pdbx_strand_id
1 'polypeptide(L)'
;VGTIFALSWLITWFGHVLSDFKHVVRLYDFFLACHPLMPIYFAAVIVLHRAPEVLACDCDMASVHHLLSQIPQDLPYETLISRAGDLFVQFPPSKLAQEAAQQQAESRTAVSTFKDFELASSQQ
;
A
#
# COMPACT_ATOMS: atom_id res chain seq x y z
N VAL A 1 6.65 -6.19 -8.68
CA VAL A 1 5.39 -5.88 -9.40
C VAL A 1 4.14 -5.93 -8.50
N GLY A 2 4.20 -6.49 -7.28
CA GLY A 2 3.02 -6.75 -6.45
C GLY A 2 2.11 -5.56 -6.10
N THR A 3 2.61 -4.32 -6.06
CA THR A 3 1.83 -3.13 -5.66
C THR A 3 1.21 -2.37 -6.82
N ILE A 4 1.41 -2.81 -8.07
CA ILE A 4 0.99 -2.05 -9.27
C ILE A 4 -0.54 -1.93 -9.39
N PHE A 5 -1.32 -2.81 -8.77
CA PHE A 5 -2.79 -2.70 -8.75
C PHE A 5 -3.28 -1.34 -8.20
N ALA A 6 -2.54 -0.77 -7.23
CA ALA A 6 -2.93 0.48 -6.57
C ALA A 6 -2.47 1.73 -7.33
N LEU A 7 -1.62 1.59 -8.36
CA LEU A 7 -1.03 2.74 -9.04
C LEU A 7 -2.11 3.63 -9.68
N SER A 8 -3.09 3.01 -10.35
CA SER A 8 -4.22 3.73 -10.95
C SER A 8 -5.03 4.49 -9.90
N TRP A 9 -5.17 3.94 -8.70
CA TRP A 9 -5.91 4.58 -7.61
C TRP A 9 -5.22 5.85 -7.15
N LEU A 10 -3.90 5.78 -6.96
CA LEU A 10 -3.11 6.88 -6.43
C LEU A 10 -2.96 8.03 -7.42
N ILE A 11 -2.74 7.74 -8.71
CA ILE A 11 -2.54 8.81 -9.71
C ILE A 11 -3.86 9.48 -10.12
N THR A 12 -4.99 8.81 -9.92
CA THR A 12 -6.33 9.34 -10.26
C THR A 12 -7.17 9.72 -9.05
N TRP A 13 -6.59 9.65 -7.84
CA TRP A 13 -7.32 9.81 -6.56
C TRP A 13 -8.65 9.03 -6.55
N PHE A 14 -8.60 7.78 -7.00
CA PHE A 14 -9.74 6.86 -7.10
C PHE A 14 -10.85 7.29 -8.06
N GLY A 15 -10.70 8.40 -8.79
CA GLY A 15 -11.73 8.96 -9.67
C GLY A 15 -12.13 8.05 -10.84
N HIS A 16 -11.24 7.17 -11.29
CA HIS A 16 -11.55 6.17 -12.33
C HIS A 16 -12.17 4.88 -11.79
N VAL A 17 -12.13 4.67 -10.47
CA VAL A 17 -12.56 3.42 -9.84
C VAL A 17 -13.93 3.56 -9.19
N LEU A 18 -14.24 4.75 -8.69
CA LEU A 18 -15.50 5.05 -8.04
C LEU A 18 -16.53 5.50 -9.07
N SER A 19 -17.71 4.85 -9.04
CA SER A 19 -18.80 5.15 -9.97
C SER A 19 -19.66 6.34 -9.51
N ASP A 20 -19.75 6.58 -8.20
CA ASP A 20 -20.52 7.68 -7.63
C ASP A 20 -19.63 8.91 -7.42
N PHE A 21 -19.94 9.96 -8.19
CA PHE A 21 -19.24 11.24 -8.12
C PHE A 21 -19.27 11.87 -6.72
N LYS A 22 -20.30 11.63 -5.92
CA LYS A 22 -20.37 12.15 -4.53
C LYS A 22 -19.26 11.60 -3.66
N HIS A 23 -18.97 10.30 -3.78
CA HIS A 23 -17.89 9.67 -3.04
C HIS A 23 -16.51 10.15 -3.52
N VAL A 24 -16.36 10.37 -4.84
CA VAL A 24 -15.13 10.94 -5.40
C VAL A 24 -14.85 12.32 -4.79
N VAL A 25 -15.81 13.24 -4.87
CA VAL A 25 -15.63 14.61 -4.32
C VAL A 25 -15.35 14.56 -2.82
N ARG A 26 -16.04 13.69 -2.07
CA ARG A 26 -15.81 13.52 -0.63
C ARG A 26 -14.38 13.07 -0.29
N LEU A 27 -13.79 12.21 -1.12
CA LEU A 27 -12.39 11.80 -0.97
C LEU A 27 -11.42 12.90 -1.38
N TYR A 28 -11.76 13.70 -2.39
CA TYR A 28 -10.95 14.87 -2.75
C TYR A 28 -10.91 15.87 -1.59
N ASP A 29 -12.04 16.17 -0.95
CA ASP A 29 -12.08 17.02 0.24
C ASP A 29 -11.16 16.48 1.34
N PHE A 30 -11.20 15.16 1.56
CA PHE A 30 -10.33 14.49 2.53
C PHE A 30 -8.84 14.60 2.16
N PHE A 31 -8.47 14.29 0.93
CA PHE A 31 -7.07 14.34 0.49
C PHE A 31 -6.50 15.76 0.47
N LEU A 32 -7.30 16.76 0.08
CA LEU A 32 -6.92 18.17 0.10
C LEU A 32 -6.73 18.71 1.52
N ALA A 33 -7.50 18.19 2.49
CA ALA A 33 -7.38 18.58 3.89
C ALA A 33 -6.26 17.87 4.66
N CYS A 34 -5.63 16.85 4.07
CA CYS A 34 -4.69 15.95 4.75
C CYS A 34 -3.27 15.99 4.17
N HIS A 35 -2.37 15.21 4.80
CA HIS A 35 -1.00 15.04 4.32
C HIS A 35 -0.98 14.45 2.88
N PRO A 36 -0.03 14.83 2.00
CA PRO A 36 0.03 14.37 0.60
C PRO A 36 0.09 12.84 0.41
N LEU A 37 0.53 12.11 1.42
CA LEU A 37 0.57 10.64 1.40
C LEU A 37 -0.74 9.97 1.83
N MET A 38 -1.76 10.73 2.24
CA MET A 38 -3.05 10.19 2.69
C MET A 38 -3.73 9.23 1.68
N PRO A 39 -3.66 9.45 0.35
CA PRO A 39 -4.18 8.46 -0.61
C PRO A 39 -3.56 7.06 -0.46
N ILE A 40 -2.30 6.96 -0.01
CA ILE A 40 -1.64 5.67 0.25
C ILE A 40 -2.24 4.99 1.48
N TYR A 41 -2.50 5.73 2.55
CA TYR A 41 -3.17 5.19 3.75
C TYR A 41 -4.59 4.76 3.43
N PHE A 42 -5.30 5.52 2.60
CA PHE A 42 -6.64 5.16 2.16
C PHE A 42 -6.62 3.87 1.30
N ALA A 43 -5.67 3.72 0.38
CA ALA A 43 -5.46 2.48 -0.37
C ALA A 43 -5.17 1.29 0.57
N ALA A 44 -4.31 1.48 1.58
CA ALA A 44 -3.99 0.45 2.57
C ALA A 44 -5.24 0.01 3.35
N VAL A 45 -6.08 0.96 3.76
CA VAL A 45 -7.33 0.68 4.47
C VAL A 45 -8.34 -0.09 3.60
N ILE A 46 -8.42 0.19 2.30
CA ILE A 46 -9.24 -0.61 1.36
C ILE A 46 -8.74 -2.06 1.32
N VAL A 47 -7.42 -2.26 1.19
CA VAL A 47 -6.82 -3.61 1.17
C VAL A 47 -7.07 -4.34 2.50
N LEU A 48 -6.91 -3.65 3.64
CA LEU A 48 -7.20 -4.21 4.97
C LEU A 48 -8.68 -4.54 5.15
N HIS A 49 -9.59 -3.72 4.63
CA HIS A 49 -11.02 -3.99 4.67
C HIS A 49 -11.37 -5.29 3.91
N ARG A 50 -10.68 -5.53 2.79
CA ARG A 50 -10.85 -6.72 1.95
C ARG A 50 -9.90 -7.86 2.32
N ALA A 51 -9.21 -7.77 3.46
CA ALA A 51 -8.31 -8.82 3.91
C ALA A 51 -8.95 -10.22 3.96
N PRO A 52 -10.23 -10.39 4.38
CA PRO A 52 -10.86 -11.72 4.35
C PRO A 52 -10.94 -12.32 2.94
N GLU A 53 -11.25 -11.52 1.92
CA GLU A 53 -11.30 -11.96 0.52
C GLU A 53 -9.90 -12.27 0.00
N VAL A 54 -8.92 -11.42 0.31
CA VAL A 54 -7.52 -11.60 -0.11
C VAL A 54 -6.93 -12.87 0.51
N LEU A 55 -7.22 -13.14 1.79
CA LEU A 55 -6.73 -14.33 2.50
C LEU A 55 -7.44 -15.63 2.07
N ALA A 56 -8.63 -15.53 1.49
CA ALA A 56 -9.36 -16.67 0.93
C ALA A 56 -9.02 -16.94 -0.55
N CYS A 57 -8.33 -16.01 -1.21
CA CYS A 57 -7.90 -16.12 -2.59
C CYS A 57 -6.69 -17.05 -2.72
N ASP A 58 -6.45 -17.57 -3.93
CA ASP A 58 -5.26 -18.34 -4.23
C ASP A 58 -3.99 -17.51 -3.94
N CYS A 59 -2.99 -18.17 -3.37
CA CYS A 59 -1.73 -17.53 -2.95
C CYS A 59 -0.78 -17.29 -4.15
N ASP A 60 -1.31 -16.69 -5.21
CA ASP A 60 -0.57 -16.28 -6.40
C ASP A 60 -0.85 -14.82 -6.76
N MET A 61 0.10 -14.19 -7.45
CA MET A 61 0.04 -12.76 -7.75
C MET A 61 -1.06 -12.40 -8.74
N ALA A 62 -1.46 -13.30 -9.64
CA ALA A 62 -2.49 -13.01 -10.63
C ALA A 62 -3.87 -12.95 -9.97
N SER A 63 -4.17 -13.89 -9.08
CA SER A 63 -5.43 -13.95 -8.35
C SER A 63 -5.61 -12.75 -7.40
N VAL A 64 -4.57 -12.41 -6.62
CA VAL A 64 -4.59 -11.22 -5.75
C VAL A 64 -4.69 -9.93 -6.56
N HIS A 65 -3.94 -9.81 -7.66
CA HIS A 65 -4.00 -8.62 -8.53
C HIS A 65 -5.38 -8.46 -9.16
N HIS A 66 -5.98 -9.55 -9.63
CA HIS A 66 -7.32 -9.53 -10.21
C HIS A 66 -8.37 -9.09 -9.20
N LEU A 67 -8.35 -9.67 -7.99
CA LEU A 67 -9.25 -9.33 -6.89
C LEU A 67 -9.15 -7.85 -6.51
N LEU A 68 -7.92 -7.37 -6.28
CA LEU A 68 -7.72 -6.01 -5.80
C LEU A 68 -8.00 -4.99 -6.91
N SER A 69 -7.67 -5.27 -8.17
CA SER A 69 -7.94 -4.33 -9.29
C SER A 69 -9.43 -4.00 -9.47
N GLN A 70 -10.34 -4.82 -8.92
CA GLN A 70 -11.78 -4.58 -8.91
C GLN A 70 -12.22 -4.14 -7.51
N ILE A 71 -12.44 -2.84 -7.32
CA ILE A 71 -12.96 -2.31 -6.05
C ILE A 71 -14.51 -2.37 -6.06
N PRO A 72 -15.14 -2.98 -5.03
CA PRO A 72 -16.59 -2.93 -4.85
C PRO A 72 -17.10 -1.50 -4.72
N GLN A 73 -18.27 -1.20 -5.29
CA GLN A 73 -18.80 0.17 -5.31
C GLN A 73 -19.44 0.59 -3.98
N ASP A 74 -19.89 -0.37 -3.18
CA ASP A 74 -20.64 -0.23 -1.93
C ASP A 74 -19.75 -0.23 -0.68
N LEU A 75 -18.52 0.29 -0.80
CA LEU A 75 -17.61 0.40 0.34
C LEU A 75 -18.09 1.43 1.37
N PRO A 76 -17.86 1.20 2.67
CA PRO A 76 -18.22 2.14 3.74
C PRO A 76 -17.24 3.32 3.81
N TYR A 77 -17.27 4.23 2.84
CA TYR A 77 -16.25 5.28 2.63
C TYR A 77 -15.95 6.12 3.88
N GLU A 78 -16.96 6.61 4.60
CA GLU A 78 -16.74 7.42 5.80
C GLU A 78 -15.95 6.65 6.87
N THR A 79 -16.29 5.37 7.08
CA THR A 79 -15.55 4.49 8.00
C THR A 79 -14.11 4.27 7.52
N LEU A 80 -13.89 4.10 6.22
CA LEU A 80 -12.55 3.93 5.65
C LEU A 80 -11.72 5.23 5.75
N ILE A 81 -12.35 6.40 5.59
CA ILE A 81 -11.71 7.71 5.79
C ILE A 81 -11.23 7.85 7.23
N SER A 82 -12.10 7.56 8.22
CA SER A 82 -11.70 7.59 9.64
C SER A 82 -10.54 6.65 9.92
N ARG A 83 -10.62 5.40 9.44
CA ARG A 83 -9.55 4.40 9.61
C ARG A 83 -8.24 4.82 8.95
N ALA A 84 -8.28 5.52 7.81
CA ALA A 84 -7.07 6.03 7.16
C ALA A 84 -6.38 7.09 8.01
N GLY A 85 -7.17 7.96 8.65
CA GLY A 85 -6.67 8.90 9.66
C GLY A 85 -6.05 8.18 10.87
N ASP A 86 -6.73 7.17 11.42
CA ASP A 86 -6.20 6.38 12.54
C ASP A 86 -4.90 5.67 12.17
N LEU A 87 -4.82 5.12 10.96
CA LEU A 87 -3.63 4.43 10.46
C LEU A 87 -2.46 5.41 10.28
N PHE A 88 -2.73 6.63 9.82
CA PHE A 88 -1.73 7.69 9.70
C PHE A 88 -1.16 8.09 11.06
N VAL A 89 -2.00 8.18 12.10
CA VAL A 89 -1.55 8.50 13.46
C VAL A 89 -0.70 7.38 14.05
N GLN A 90 -1.11 6.12 13.85
CA GLN A 90 -0.39 4.95 14.35
C GLN A 90 0.96 4.75 13.65
N PHE A 91 1.02 5.02 12.35
CA PHE A 91 2.19 4.81 11.49
C PHE A 91 2.51 6.07 10.70
N PRO A 92 3.02 7.14 11.33
CA PRO A 92 3.30 8.38 10.62
C PRO A 92 4.40 8.20 9.57
N PRO A 93 4.36 8.96 8.45
CA PRO A 93 5.31 8.78 7.34
C PRO A 93 6.78 8.86 7.73
N SER A 94 7.13 9.71 8.69
CA SER A 94 8.51 9.87 9.17
C SER A 94 9.05 8.59 9.80
N LYS A 95 8.22 7.91 10.60
CA LYS A 95 8.57 6.64 11.23
C LYS A 95 8.73 5.53 10.19
N LEU A 96 7.77 5.42 9.27
CA LEU A 96 7.84 4.45 8.17
C LEU A 96 9.07 4.66 7.27
N ALA A 97 9.42 5.91 6.97
CA ALA A 97 10.60 6.23 6.18
C ALA A 97 11.90 5.80 6.89
N GLN A 98 11.98 6.02 8.21
CA GLN A 98 13.12 5.58 9.02
C GLN A 98 13.25 4.05 9.03
N GLU A 99 12.15 3.34 9.28
CA GLU A 99 12.11 1.87 9.28
C GLU A 99 12.49 1.30 7.90
N ALA A 100 11.97 1.88 6.82
CA ALA A 100 12.32 1.47 5.46
C ALA A 100 13.81 1.69 5.14
N ALA A 101 14.39 2.81 5.59
CA ALA A 101 15.82 3.07 5.42
C ALA A 101 16.69 2.07 6.19
N GLN A 102 16.27 1.68 7.40
CA GLN A 102 16.96 0.66 8.20
C GLN A 102 16.92 -0.71 7.50
N GLN A 103 15.76 -1.15 7.02
CA GLN A 103 15.62 -2.41 6.27
C GLN A 103 16.47 -2.43 4.98
N GLN A 104 16.56 -1.29 4.28
CA GLN A 104 17.43 -1.16 3.11
C GLN A 104 18.92 -1.24 3.48
N ALA A 105 19.33 -0.65 4.60
CA ALA A 105 20.70 -0.75 5.09
C ALA A 105 21.05 -2.20 5.48
N GLU A 106 20.18 -2.88 6.23
CA GLU A 106 20.37 -4.26 6.66
C GLU A 106 20.45 -5.24 5.48
N SER A 107 19.53 -5.14 4.52
CA SER A 107 19.55 -5.97 3.31
C SER A 107 20.79 -5.72 2.45
N ARG A 108 21.26 -4.47 2.35
CA ARG A 108 22.50 -4.14 1.65
C ARG A 108 23.73 -4.73 2.35
N THR A 109 23.78 -4.70 3.68
CA THR A 109 24.87 -5.30 4.45
C THR A 109 24.87 -6.83 4.31
N ALA A 110 23.71 -7.49 4.40
CA ALA A 110 23.60 -8.94 4.22
C ALA A 110 24.06 -9.40 2.82
N VAL A 111 23.72 -8.65 1.77
CA VAL A 111 24.17 -8.92 0.39
C VAL A 111 25.67 -8.69 0.22
N SER A 112 26.25 -7.68 0.89
CA SER A 112 27.72 -7.49 0.92
C SER A 112 28.40 -8.68 1.58
N THR A 113 27.96 -9.04 2.79
CA THR A 113 28.53 -10.16 3.55
C THR A 113 28.48 -11.46 2.77
N PHE A 114 27.39 -11.75 2.04
CA PHE A 114 27.28 -12.95 1.22
C PHE A 114 28.29 -12.94 0.05
N LYS A 115 28.44 -11.81 -0.65
CA LYS A 115 29.43 -11.67 -1.73
C LYS A 115 30.86 -11.77 -1.21
N ASP A 116 31.15 -11.17 -0.06
CA ASP A 116 32.47 -11.24 0.58
C ASP A 116 32.81 -12.67 1.00
N PHE A 117 31.80 -13.44 1.47
CA PHE A 117 31.97 -14.85 1.82
C PHE A 117 32.17 -15.74 0.58
N GLU A 118 31.44 -15.49 -0.50
CA GLU A 118 31.58 -16.21 -1.77
C GLU A 118 32.97 -15.96 -2.41
N LEU A 119 33.45 -14.72 -2.38
CA LEU A 119 34.81 -14.34 -2.78
C LEU A 119 35.90 -14.99 -1.92
N ALA A 120 35.67 -15.13 -0.61
CA ALA A 120 36.61 -15.82 0.28
C ALA A 120 36.63 -17.34 0.05
N SER A 121 35.47 -17.95 -0.25
CA SER A 121 35.34 -19.39 -0.48
C SER A 121 35.86 -19.86 -1.85
N SER A 122 35.93 -18.95 -2.84
CA SER A 122 36.44 -19.23 -4.19
C SER A 122 37.97 -19.07 -4.32
N GLN A 123 38.65 -18.66 -3.25
CA GLN A 123 40.11 -18.53 -3.18
C GLN A 123 40.80 -19.68 -2.40
N GLN A 124 40.06 -20.74 -2.05
CA GLN A 124 40.59 -21.99 -1.48
C GLN A 124 40.49 -23.14 -2.48
#